data_AF-A0A640WIH6-F1
#
_entry.id   AF-A0A640WIH6-F1
#
_cell.length_a   1.000
_cell.length_b   1.000
_cell.length_c   1.000
_cell.angle_alpha   90.00
_cell.angle_beta   90.00
_cell.angle_gamma   90.00
#
_symmetry.space_group_name_H-M   'P 1'
#
loop_
_entity.id
_entity.type
_entity.pdbx_description
1 polymer ?
#
loop_
_entity_poly.entity_id
_entity_poly.type
_entity_poly.pdbx_seq_one_letter_code
_entity_poly.pdbx_strand_id
1 'polypeptide(L)'
;MNTIETDHNSQPFAPGLVRCLRGLDLGMERLGCATAWLTLVLVLMVAGDVLFRYVWHMGSVAEQELQWHLLAVISMISASYTFQQNEHVRVDIFYQHYSARTKQVLDIIISLLIVVPSMLFLAWMCLDFVYQSWSLGEGSPDPGGLPARYVIKAFVPLGFALVAWQGVVRGLLDLITLMAGRSPEVRDGD
;
A
#
# COMPACT_ATOMS: atom_id res chain seq x y z
N MET A 1 15.39 -3.71 21.93
CA MET A 1 16.42 -2.80 22.47
C MET A 1 17.65 -2.91 21.59
N ASN A 2 17.69 -2.13 20.51
CA ASN A 2 18.94 -1.70 19.89
C ASN A 2 18.68 -0.28 19.41
N THR A 3 19.32 0.65 20.09
CA THR A 3 19.28 2.07 19.86
C THR A 3 19.80 2.35 18.46
N ILE A 4 18.92 2.89 17.62
CA ILE A 4 19.30 3.64 16.43
C ILE A 4 20.16 4.80 16.95
N GLU A 5 21.48 4.64 16.93
CA GLU A 5 22.40 5.76 17.02
C GLU A 5 22.10 6.65 15.83
N THR A 6 21.28 7.66 16.09
CA THR A 6 21.07 8.78 15.19
C THR A 6 22.41 9.51 15.08
N ASP A 7 23.19 9.18 14.06
CA ASP A 7 24.30 10.01 13.61
C ASP A 7 23.76 11.44 13.40
N HIS A 8 24.14 12.30 14.32
CA HIS A 8 23.67 13.66 14.49
C HIS A 8 24.37 14.63 13.52
N ASN A 9 25.31 14.20 12.67
CA ASN A 9 26.25 15.15 12.08
C ASN A 9 26.70 14.87 10.64
N SER A 10 25.80 14.90 9.64
CA SER A 10 26.19 15.15 8.22
C SER A 10 25.03 15.13 7.21
N GLN A 11 24.21 16.19 7.14
CA GLN A 11 23.26 16.40 6.04
C GLN A 11 23.32 17.87 5.58
N PRO A 12 24.08 18.23 4.53
CA PRO A 12 24.02 19.60 3.99
C PRO A 12 22.86 19.82 3.01
N PHE A 13 22.19 18.76 2.54
CA PHE A 13 21.08 18.90 1.58
C PHE A 13 19.71 18.71 2.26
N ALA A 14 19.00 19.84 2.44
CA ALA A 14 17.58 19.96 2.76
C ALA A 14 17.04 19.08 3.91
N PRO A 15 17.45 19.32 5.18
CA PRO A 15 16.94 18.60 6.35
C PRO A 15 15.41 18.66 6.50
N GLY A 16 14.78 19.72 5.97
CA GLY A 16 13.32 19.85 5.93
C GLY A 16 12.64 18.81 5.01
N LEU A 17 13.22 18.55 3.83
CA LEU A 17 12.66 17.60 2.86
C LEU A 17 12.70 16.17 3.40
N VAL A 18 13.85 15.77 3.96
CA VAL A 18 14.01 14.43 4.55
C VAL A 18 13.04 14.22 5.72
N ARG A 19 12.82 15.26 6.55
CA ARG A 19 11.82 15.19 7.63
C ARG A 19 10.40 15.02 7.10
N CYS A 20 10.02 15.73 6.05
CA CYS A 20 8.72 15.55 5.40
C CYS A 20 8.57 14.12 4.87
N LEU A 21 9.56 13.62 4.10
CA LEU A 21 9.52 12.26 3.53
C LEU A 21 9.39 11.18 4.61
N ARG A 22 10.15 11.30 5.71
CA ARG A 22 10.01 10.39 6.86
C ARG A 22 8.65 10.50 7.55
N GLY A 23 8.08 11.70 7.62
CA GLY A 23 6.72 11.91 8.13
C GLY A 23 5.66 11.17 7.31
N LEU A 24 5.86 11.11 5.99
CA LEU A 24 5.00 10.37 5.07
C LEU A 24 5.16 8.85 5.23
N ASP A 25 6.39 8.38 5.38
CA ASP A 25 6.66 6.96 5.67
C ASP A 25 5.98 6.53 6.97
N LEU A 26 6.07 7.33 8.03
CA LEU A 26 5.38 7.09 9.30
C LEU A 26 3.85 7.07 9.14
N GLY A 27 3.31 7.90 8.25
CA GLY A 27 1.89 7.88 7.90
C GLY A 27 1.49 6.52 7.32
N MET A 28 2.31 5.98 6.42
CA MET A 28 2.06 4.68 5.80
C MET A 28 2.24 3.51 6.78
N GLU A 29 3.19 3.58 7.71
CA GLU A 29 3.32 2.60 8.80
C GLU A 29 2.06 2.55 9.68
N ARG A 30 1.48 3.71 9.99
CA ARG A 30 0.22 3.79 10.74
C ARG A 30 -0.94 3.18 9.97
N LEU A 31 -1.00 3.40 8.65
CA LEU A 31 -1.98 2.74 7.78
C LEU A 31 -1.79 1.22 7.78
N GLY A 32 -0.55 0.72 7.76
CA GLY A 32 -0.24 -0.70 7.91
C GLY A 32 -0.72 -1.26 9.26
N CYS A 33 -0.49 -0.54 10.36
CA CYS A 33 -1.00 -0.96 11.67
C CYS A 33 -2.55 -0.95 11.72
N ALA A 34 -3.18 0.06 11.12
CA ALA A 34 -4.64 0.11 10.98
C ALA A 34 -5.16 -1.09 10.17
N THR A 35 -4.49 -1.48 9.09
CA THR A 35 -4.87 -2.68 8.32
C THR A 35 -4.79 -3.96 9.14
N ALA A 36 -3.82 -4.11 10.04
CA ALA A 36 -3.74 -5.27 10.91
C ALA A 36 -4.99 -5.40 11.81
N TRP A 37 -5.47 -4.28 12.35
CA TRP A 37 -6.72 -4.24 13.11
C TRP A 37 -7.95 -4.50 12.24
N LEU A 38 -8.01 -3.95 11.02
CA LEU A 38 -9.09 -4.25 10.08
C LEU A 38 -9.12 -5.75 9.71
N THR A 39 -7.97 -6.38 9.53
CA THR A 39 -7.88 -7.82 9.25
C THR A 39 -8.42 -8.64 10.43
N LEU A 40 -8.11 -8.25 11.66
CA LEU A 40 -8.71 -8.89 12.84
C LEU A 40 -10.23 -8.77 12.83
N VAL A 41 -10.77 -7.59 12.52
CA VAL A 41 -12.23 -7.38 12.38
C VAL A 41 -12.81 -8.27 11.28
N LEU A 42 -12.16 -8.36 10.12
CA LEU A 42 -12.60 -9.24 9.03
C LEU A 42 -12.64 -10.71 9.46
N VAL A 43 -11.61 -11.20 10.17
CA VAL A 43 -11.58 -12.58 10.68
C VAL A 43 -12.71 -12.82 11.67
N LEU A 44 -12.98 -11.88 12.57
CA LEU A 44 -14.09 -11.97 13.53
C LEU A 44 -15.45 -11.97 12.82
N MET A 45 -15.61 -11.18 11.75
CA MET A 45 -16.82 -11.21 10.93
C MET A 45 -17.01 -12.57 10.26
N VAL A 46 -15.98 -13.10 9.61
CA VAL A 46 -16.05 -14.42 8.95
C VAL A 46 -16.36 -15.53 9.97
N ALA A 47 -15.70 -15.52 11.13
CA ALA A 47 -15.98 -16.47 12.19
C ALA A 47 -17.42 -16.32 12.74
N GLY A 48 -17.90 -15.08 12.86
CA GLY A 48 -19.26 -14.75 13.25
C GLY A 48 -20.30 -15.29 12.26
N ASP A 49 -20.12 -15.05 10.96
CA ASP A 49 -21.03 -15.57 9.91
C ASP A 49 -21.11 -17.09 9.96
N VAL A 50 -19.96 -17.77 10.06
CA VAL A 50 -19.93 -19.24 10.19
C VAL A 50 -20.71 -19.68 11.44
N LEU A 51 -20.51 -19.03 12.58
CA LEU A 51 -21.23 -19.38 13.82
C LEU A 51 -22.75 -19.17 13.67
N PHE A 52 -23.19 -18.01 13.16
CA PHE A 52 -24.62 -17.72 12.96
C PHE A 52 -25.26 -18.66 11.94
N ARG A 53 -24.53 -19.00 10.88
CA ARG A 53 -25.02 -19.86 9.81
C ARG A 53 -25.20 -21.30 10.28
N TYR A 54 -24.28 -21.84 11.09
CA TYR A 54 -24.36 -23.23 11.54
C TYR A 54 -25.14 -23.42 12.85
N VAL A 55 -25.11 -22.45 13.77
CA VAL A 55 -25.82 -22.56 15.06
C VAL A 55 -27.26 -22.07 14.93
N TRP A 56 -27.46 -20.90 14.32
CA TRP A 56 -28.77 -20.24 14.23
C TRP A 56 -29.46 -20.42 12.87
N HIS A 57 -28.81 -21.04 11.88
CA HIS A 57 -29.34 -21.19 10.52
C HIS A 57 -29.72 -19.83 9.88
N MET A 58 -29.03 -18.76 10.30
CA MET A 58 -29.22 -17.40 9.81
C MET A 58 -27.98 -16.96 9.04
N GLY A 59 -28.17 -16.39 7.85
CA GLY A 59 -27.10 -15.80 7.05
C GLY A 59 -27.58 -14.50 6.41
N SER A 60 -26.70 -13.52 6.30
CA SER A 60 -27.01 -12.21 5.73
C SER A 60 -26.13 -11.91 4.53
N VAL A 61 -26.75 -11.61 3.39
CA VAL A 61 -26.05 -11.25 2.15
C VAL A 61 -25.22 -9.97 2.35
N ALA A 62 -25.76 -8.97 3.06
CA ALA A 62 -25.04 -7.75 3.39
C ALA A 62 -23.77 -8.00 4.21
N GLU A 63 -23.79 -8.97 5.12
CA GLU A 63 -22.62 -9.30 5.96
C GLU A 63 -21.53 -9.95 5.10
N GLN A 64 -21.91 -10.91 4.26
CA GLN A 64 -20.99 -11.56 3.33
C GLN A 64 -20.39 -10.57 2.33
N GLU A 65 -21.19 -9.65 1.79
CA GLU A 65 -20.66 -8.58 0.94
C GLU A 65 -19.71 -7.68 1.70
N LEU A 66 -20.03 -7.30 2.94
CA LEU A 66 -19.18 -6.45 3.77
C LEU A 66 -17.80 -7.10 4.01
N GLN A 67 -17.73 -8.42 4.13
CA GLN A 67 -16.45 -9.14 4.23
C GLN A 67 -15.59 -8.96 2.97
N TRP A 68 -16.17 -9.12 1.78
CA TRP A 68 -15.46 -8.96 0.51
C TRP A 68 -15.03 -7.51 0.29
N HIS A 69 -15.87 -6.60 0.77
CA HIS A 69 -15.65 -5.17 0.77
C HIS A 69 -14.45 -4.78 1.64
N LEU A 70 -14.42 -5.27 2.89
CA LEU A 70 -13.28 -5.09 3.80
C LEU A 70 -12.00 -5.72 3.25
N LEU A 71 -12.10 -6.93 2.67
CA LEU A 71 -10.96 -7.59 2.05
C LEU A 71 -10.33 -6.74 0.94
N ALA A 72 -11.15 -6.11 0.09
CA ALA A 72 -10.66 -5.22 -0.95
C ALA A 72 -9.92 -4.01 -0.37
N VAL A 73 -10.49 -3.35 0.66
CA VAL A 73 -9.88 -2.20 1.34
C VAL A 73 -8.54 -2.59 1.99
N ILE A 74 -8.52 -3.69 2.72
CA ILE A 74 -7.31 -4.22 3.36
C ILE A 74 -6.24 -4.49 2.29
N SER A 75 -6.62 -5.13 1.18
CA SER A 75 -5.68 -5.46 0.10
C SER A 75 -5.08 -4.20 -0.54
N MET A 76 -5.90 -3.17 -0.78
CA MET A 76 -5.43 -1.92 -1.40
C MET A 76 -4.42 -1.18 -0.52
N ILE A 77 -4.67 -1.09 0.79
CA ILE A 77 -3.74 -0.43 1.72
C ILE A 77 -2.50 -1.32 1.94
N SER A 78 -2.68 -2.63 2.09
CA SER A 78 -1.58 -3.59 2.27
C SER A 78 -0.63 -3.59 1.09
N ALA A 79 -1.10 -3.44 -0.14
CA ALA A 79 -0.25 -3.36 -1.33
C ALA A 79 0.76 -2.20 -1.25
N SER A 80 0.32 -1.02 -0.81
CA SER A 80 1.23 0.12 -0.60
C SER A 80 2.17 -0.11 0.59
N TYR A 81 1.71 -0.76 1.66
CA TYR A 81 2.53 -1.05 2.84
C TYR A 81 3.62 -2.09 2.53
N THR A 82 3.28 -3.16 1.81
CA THR A 82 4.25 -4.15 1.29
C THR A 82 5.27 -3.48 0.37
N PHE A 83 4.83 -2.52 -0.46
CA PHE A 83 5.74 -1.73 -1.28
C PHE A 83 6.72 -0.91 -0.42
N GLN A 84 6.24 -0.27 0.66
CA GLN A 84 7.10 0.41 1.64
C GLN A 84 8.11 -0.55 2.28
N GLN A 85 7.72 -1.79 2.60
CA GLN A 85 8.65 -2.74 3.21
C GLN A 85 9.61 -3.39 2.21
N ASN A 86 9.52 -3.06 0.92
CA ASN A 86 10.27 -3.71 -0.17
C ASN A 86 9.99 -5.22 -0.30
N GLU A 87 8.93 -5.73 0.33
CA GLU A 87 8.52 -7.14 0.31
C GLU A 87 7.64 -7.49 -0.90
N HIS A 88 7.58 -6.60 -1.90
CA HIS A 88 6.94 -6.94 -3.16
C HIS A 88 7.79 -7.98 -3.90
N VAL A 89 7.15 -8.86 -4.66
CA VAL A 89 7.86 -9.88 -5.44
C VAL A 89 8.75 -9.20 -6.48
N ARG A 90 10.06 -9.19 -6.22
CA ARG A 90 11.09 -8.71 -7.14
C ARG A 90 11.60 -9.89 -7.95
N VAL A 91 11.92 -9.64 -9.21
CA VAL A 91 12.56 -10.66 -10.04
C VAL A 91 14.06 -10.65 -9.74
N ASP A 92 14.47 -11.39 -8.70
CA ASP A 92 15.82 -11.33 -8.13
C ASP A 92 16.92 -11.91 -9.04
N ILE A 93 16.55 -12.66 -10.08
CA ILE A 93 17.48 -13.30 -11.02
C ILE A 93 18.39 -12.27 -11.70
N PHE A 94 17.88 -11.07 -11.98
CA PHE A 94 18.67 -10.00 -12.60
C PHE A 94 19.59 -9.29 -11.61
N TYR A 95 19.27 -9.31 -10.32
CA TYR A 95 19.99 -8.53 -9.31
C TYR A 95 21.23 -9.23 -8.74
N GLN A 96 21.39 -10.54 -8.93
CA GLN A 96 22.50 -11.29 -8.32
C GLN A 96 23.89 -10.86 -8.81
N HIS A 97 24.01 -10.36 -10.05
CA HIS A 97 25.30 -10.03 -10.67
C HIS A 97 25.67 -8.55 -10.60
N TYR A 98 24.80 -7.69 -10.06
CA TYR A 98 25.01 -6.24 -10.04
C TYR A 98 25.64 -5.74 -8.73
N SER A 99 26.50 -4.72 -8.85
CA SER A 99 27.07 -4.01 -7.69
C SER A 99 25.96 -3.29 -6.89
N ALA A 100 26.16 -3.09 -5.59
CA ALA A 100 25.19 -2.43 -4.71
C ALA A 100 24.73 -1.05 -5.24
N ARG A 101 25.65 -0.27 -5.82
CA ARG A 101 25.32 1.03 -6.45
C ARG A 101 24.46 0.88 -7.70
N THR A 102 24.73 -0.13 -8.52
CA THR A 102 23.91 -0.40 -9.72
C THR A 102 22.51 -0.82 -9.33
N LYS A 103 22.35 -1.66 -8.29
CA LYS A 103 21.03 -2.04 -7.75
C LYS A 103 20.26 -0.82 -7.27
N GLN A 104 20.89 0.06 -6.50
CA GLN A 104 20.26 1.29 -6.00
C GLN A 104 19.81 2.22 -7.13
N VAL A 105 20.64 2.42 -8.16
CA VAL A 105 20.27 3.23 -9.33
C VAL A 105 19.09 2.61 -10.07
N LEU A 106 19.09 1.28 -10.24
CA LEU A 106 18.02 0.56 -10.89
C LEU A 106 16.71 0.65 -10.10
N ASP A 107 16.76 0.51 -8.78
CA ASP A 107 15.60 0.65 -7.90
C ASP A 107 14.97 2.05 -8.01
N ILE A 108 15.80 3.11 -8.04
CA ILE A 108 15.33 4.49 -8.23
C ILE A 108 14.64 4.63 -9.60
N ILE A 109 15.28 4.14 -10.66
CA ILE A 109 14.75 4.23 -12.03
C ILE A 109 13.43 3.46 -12.13
N ILE A 110 13.38 2.22 -11.68
CA ILE A 110 12.18 1.39 -11.76
C ILE A 110 11.06 2.01 -10.92
N SER A 111 11.35 2.42 -9.69
CA SER A 111 10.34 3.05 -8.84
C SER A 111 9.76 4.31 -9.49
N LEU A 112 10.62 5.23 -9.95
CA LEU A 112 10.17 6.56 -10.38
C LEU A 112 9.66 6.59 -11.84
N LEU A 113 10.26 5.82 -12.75
CA LEU A 113 9.92 5.82 -14.18
C LEU A 113 8.95 4.71 -14.59
N ILE A 114 8.81 3.64 -13.80
CA ILE A 114 7.91 2.53 -14.13
C ILE A 114 6.77 2.45 -13.13
N VAL A 115 7.05 2.30 -11.83
CA VAL A 115 6.03 2.08 -10.81
C VAL A 115 5.14 3.32 -10.64
N VAL A 116 5.71 4.49 -10.35
CA VAL A 116 4.93 5.72 -10.14
C VAL A 116 4.01 6.04 -11.32
N PRO A 117 4.48 6.14 -12.58
CA PRO A 117 3.61 6.50 -13.69
C PRO A 117 2.59 5.41 -14.02
N SER A 118 2.93 4.13 -13.89
CA SER A 118 1.96 3.05 -14.11
C SER A 118 0.85 3.06 -13.06
N MET A 119 1.19 3.25 -11.79
CA MET A 119 0.21 3.34 -10.70
C MET A 119 -0.67 4.58 -10.84
N LEU A 120 -0.12 5.73 -11.22
CA LEU A 120 -0.92 6.94 -11.50
C LEU A 120 -1.84 6.76 -12.71
N PHE A 121 -1.37 6.11 -13.77
CA PHE A 121 -2.18 5.80 -14.94
C PHE A 121 -3.36 4.87 -14.59
N LEU A 122 -3.10 3.83 -13.80
CA LEU A 122 -4.15 2.93 -13.30
C LEU A 122 -5.13 3.67 -12.39
N ALA A 123 -4.64 4.51 -11.48
CA ALA A 123 -5.50 5.33 -10.62
C ALA A 123 -6.41 6.23 -11.45
N TRP A 124 -5.87 6.89 -12.47
CA TRP A 124 -6.62 7.76 -13.38
C TRP A 124 -7.70 6.99 -14.14
N MET A 125 -7.38 5.82 -14.71
CA MET A 125 -8.35 4.97 -15.41
C MET A 125 -9.47 4.49 -14.48
N CYS A 126 -9.15 4.21 -13.21
CA CYS A 126 -10.15 3.81 -12.23
C CYS A 126 -11.10 4.94 -11.82
N LEU A 127 -10.74 6.22 -12.00
CA LEU A 127 -11.64 7.34 -11.64
C LEU A 127 -12.92 7.34 -12.49
N ASP A 128 -12.82 7.08 -13.79
CA ASP A 128 -13.98 6.98 -14.68
C ASP A 128 -14.90 5.83 -14.26
N PHE A 129 -14.30 4.70 -13.86
CA PHE A 129 -15.04 3.55 -13.35
C PHE A 129 -15.80 3.86 -12.05
N VAL A 130 -15.19 4.64 -11.15
CA VAL A 130 -15.83 5.09 -9.90
C VAL A 130 -16.95 6.08 -10.19
N TYR A 131 -16.69 7.05 -11.08
CA TYR A 131 -17.68 8.06 -11.44
C TYR A 131 -18.92 7.45 -12.10
N GLN A 132 -18.72 6.47 -12.99
CA GLN A 132 -19.82 5.73 -13.60
C GLN A 132 -20.65 5.00 -12.54
N SER A 133 -20.00 4.30 -11.61
CA SER A 133 -20.68 3.59 -10.52
C SER A 133 -21.45 4.54 -9.58
N TRP A 134 -20.86 5.70 -9.28
CA TRP A 134 -21.49 6.74 -8.46
C TRP A 134 -22.73 7.33 -9.14
N SER A 135 -22.61 7.70 -10.42
CA SER A 135 -23.71 8.31 -11.18
C SER A 135 -24.89 7.36 -11.39
N LEU A 136 -24.64 6.05 -11.43
CA LEU A 136 -25.67 5.01 -11.47
C LEU A 136 -26.25 4.66 -10.09
N GLY A 137 -25.69 5.18 -9.00
CA GLY A 137 -26.09 4.81 -7.64
C GLY A 137 -25.98 3.30 -7.40
N GLU A 138 -24.90 2.69 -7.88
CA GLU A 138 -24.77 1.24 -7.96
C GLU A 138 -24.78 0.59 -6.57
N GLY A 139 -25.83 -0.19 -6.31
CA GLY A 139 -25.97 -1.07 -5.16
C GLY A 139 -25.69 -2.52 -5.54
N SER A 140 -25.76 -3.41 -4.54
CA SER A 140 -25.69 -4.83 -4.80
C SER A 140 -26.89 -5.31 -5.64
N PRO A 141 -26.65 -6.18 -6.63
CA PRO A 141 -27.72 -6.85 -7.35
C PRO A 141 -28.45 -7.91 -6.50
N ASP A 142 -27.86 -8.32 -5.37
CA ASP A 142 -28.42 -9.37 -4.53
C ASP A 142 -29.46 -8.81 -3.53
N PRO A 143 -30.60 -9.50 -3.33
CA PRO A 143 -31.61 -9.06 -2.37
C PRO A 143 -31.05 -8.93 -0.95
N GLY A 144 -31.11 -7.72 -0.40
CA GLY A 144 -30.56 -7.43 0.93
C GLY A 144 -29.05 -7.20 0.96
N GLY A 145 -28.40 -6.99 -0.18
CA GLY A 145 -27.00 -6.59 -0.28
C GLY A 145 -26.75 -5.09 -0.01
N LEU A 146 -25.49 -4.67 -0.03
CA LEU A 146 -25.08 -3.32 0.34
C LEU A 146 -25.47 -2.28 -0.72
N PRO A 147 -26.06 -1.14 -0.34
CA PRO A 147 -26.58 -0.15 -1.29
C PRO A 147 -25.51 0.79 -1.89
N ALA A 148 -24.27 0.79 -1.38
CA ALA A 148 -23.26 1.80 -1.71
C ALA A 148 -21.96 1.19 -2.27
N ARG A 149 -22.05 0.41 -3.35
CA ARG A 149 -20.90 -0.32 -3.92
C ARG A 149 -19.83 0.60 -4.51
N TYR A 150 -20.24 1.80 -4.93
CA TYR A 150 -19.33 2.83 -5.44
C TYR A 150 -18.27 3.26 -4.43
N VAL A 151 -18.54 3.18 -3.12
CA VAL A 151 -17.57 3.54 -2.06
C VAL A 151 -16.33 2.67 -2.16
N ILE A 152 -16.51 1.40 -2.49
CA ILE A 152 -15.43 0.41 -2.50
C ILE A 152 -14.65 0.50 -3.80
N LYS A 153 -15.36 0.75 -4.90
CA LYS A 153 -14.71 1.08 -6.16
C LYS A 153 -13.79 2.29 -6.00
N ALA A 154 -14.14 3.27 -5.14
CA ALA A 154 -13.30 4.42 -4.85
C ALA A 154 -12.00 4.08 -4.06
N PHE A 155 -11.98 2.98 -3.31
CA PHE A 155 -10.76 2.51 -2.64
C PHE A 155 -9.73 1.93 -3.62
N VAL A 156 -10.15 1.52 -4.82
CA VAL A 156 -9.24 1.00 -5.86
C VAL A 156 -8.26 2.07 -6.38
N PRO A 157 -8.72 3.22 -6.93
CA PRO A 157 -7.80 4.29 -7.33
C PRO A 157 -7.03 4.86 -6.13
N LEU A 158 -7.62 4.86 -4.94
CA LEU A 158 -6.93 5.26 -3.71
C LEU A 158 -5.73 4.34 -3.41
N GLY A 159 -5.91 3.02 -3.52
CA GLY A 159 -4.83 2.05 -3.35
C GLY A 159 -3.68 2.29 -4.31
N PHE A 160 -3.98 2.45 -5.60
CA PHE A 160 -2.95 2.77 -6.61
C PHE A 160 -2.26 4.11 -6.35
N ALA A 161 -3.01 5.13 -5.94
CA ALA A 161 -2.45 6.42 -5.56
C ALA A 161 -1.51 6.31 -4.34
N LEU A 162 -1.85 5.47 -3.35
CA LEU A 162 -1.00 5.21 -2.19
C LEU A 162 0.29 4.48 -2.58
N VAL A 163 0.24 3.53 -3.52
CA VAL A 163 1.46 2.88 -4.04
C VAL A 163 2.33 3.90 -4.80
N ALA A 164 1.73 4.71 -5.67
CA ALA A 164 2.44 5.77 -6.39
C ALA A 164 3.11 6.76 -5.44
N TRP A 165 2.38 7.19 -4.41
CA TRP A 165 2.89 8.06 -3.36
C TRP A 165 4.12 7.46 -2.68
N GLN A 166 4.03 6.20 -2.26
CA GLN A 166 5.13 5.51 -1.62
C GLN A 166 6.33 5.31 -2.56
N GLY A 167 6.08 5.07 -3.85
CA GLY A 167 7.09 5.03 -4.91
C GLY A 167 7.89 6.31 -5.02
N VAL A 168 7.20 7.47 -4.97
CA VAL A 168 7.85 8.79 -4.98
C VAL A 168 8.68 8.99 -3.72
N VAL A 169 8.13 8.70 -2.54
CA VAL A 169 8.85 8.89 -1.26
C VAL A 169 10.14 8.07 -1.24
N ARG A 170 10.05 6.78 -1.58
CA ARG A 170 11.20 5.86 -1.61
C ARG A 170 12.22 6.28 -2.65
N GLY A 171 11.77 6.56 -3.88
CA GLY A 171 12.65 6.98 -4.97
C GLY A 171 13.41 8.27 -4.66
N LEU A 172 12.77 9.23 -3.98
CA LEU A 172 13.43 10.47 -3.56
C LEU A 172 14.44 10.24 -2.42
N LEU A 173 14.12 9.40 -1.43
CA LEU A 173 15.06 9.04 -0.36
C LEU A 173 16.28 8.31 -0.91
N ASP A 174 16.07 7.35 -1.82
CA ASP A 174 17.15 6.60 -2.46
C ASP A 174 18.02 7.50 -3.35
N LEU A 175 17.41 8.48 -4.02
CA LEU A 175 18.14 9.49 -4.78
C LEU A 175 19.00 10.40 -3.89
N ILE A 176 18.47 10.85 -2.75
CA ILE A 176 19.23 11.66 -1.78
C ILE A 176 20.40 10.87 -1.20
N THR A 177 20.21 9.60 -0.85
CA THR A 177 21.27 8.74 -0.33
C THR A 177 22.36 8.47 -1.37
N LEU A 178 21.97 8.27 -2.63
CA LEU A 178 22.91 8.12 -3.75
C LEU A 178 23.74 9.40 -3.99
N MET A 179 23.10 10.58 -4.00
CA MET A 179 23.80 11.86 -4.15
C MET A 179 24.73 12.18 -2.97
N ALA A 180 24.38 11.72 -1.76
CA ALA A 180 25.23 11.85 -0.58
C ALA A 180 26.47 10.93 -0.62
N GLY A 181 26.63 10.10 -1.66
CA GLY A 181 27.76 9.18 -1.81
C GLY A 181 27.79 8.05 -0.78
N ARG A 182 26.72 7.88 0.00
CA ARG A 182 26.61 6.83 1.01
C ARG A 182 26.35 5.49 0.32
N SER A 183 27.06 4.45 0.75
CA SER A 183 26.72 3.10 0.31
C SER A 183 25.29 2.79 0.77
N PRO A 184 24.45 2.17 -0.08
CA PRO A 184 23.12 1.76 0.34
C PRO A 184 23.27 0.89 1.57
N GLU A 185 22.54 1.24 2.63
CA GLU A 185 22.45 0.43 3.83
C GLU A 185 21.93 -0.93 3.36
N VAL A 186 22.77 -1.96 3.45
CA VAL A 186 22.35 -3.34 3.16
C VAL A 186 21.30 -3.66 4.21
N ARG A 187 20.02 -3.49 3.87
CA ARG A 187 18.92 -3.99 4.68
C ARG A 187 18.93 -5.50 4.44
N ASP A 188 19.69 -6.21 5.28
CA ASP A 188 19.71 -7.66 5.36
C ASP A 188 18.27 -8.14 5.53
N GLY A 189 17.68 -8.59 4.43
CA GLY A 189 16.47 -9.37 4.37
C GLY A 189 16.87 -10.75 3.88
N ASP A 190 17.54 -11.49 4.77
CA ASP A 190 17.70 -12.95 4.68
C ASP A 190 16.49 -13.64 5.33
#